data_AF-A0A9R0WXY4-F1
#
_entry.id   AF-A0A9R0WXY4-F1
#
_cell.length_a   1.000
_cell.length_b   1.000
_cell.length_c   1.000
_cell.angle_alpha   90.00
_cell.angle_beta   90.00
_cell.angle_gamma   90.00
#
_symmetry.space_group_name_H-M   'P 1'
#
loop_
_entity.id
_entity.type
_entity.pdbx_description
1 polymer ?
#
loop_
_entity_poly.entity_id
_entity_poly.type
_entity_poly.pdbx_seq_one_letter_code
_entity_poly.pdbx_strand_id
1 'polypeptide(L)'
;MTIMPTRWGNVNVVDAERRLLANALLDLSNERFVLVSESCIPLYPLPVVHAYLTRSRHSFVGAFDDPSPHGRGRYRVGLAPDVTLSQWRKGAQWFEMDRRLAVFVIADERYYPRFRTECRAPCYVDEHYLPTVLSIEAPERIANRSITLVDWSRGGAHPATFGAADVTEDFLGTLVGKKGNAERCMYNGQPVEVCFLFARKFAPAALPQLLSLSSKILGY
;
A
#
# COMPACT_ATOMS: atom_id res chain seq x y z
N MET A 1 -3.71 20.47 -20.45
CA MET A 1 -3.34 19.59 -19.32
C MET A 1 -1.96 19.04 -19.62
N THR A 2 -0.93 19.44 -18.88
CA THR A 2 0.45 18.95 -19.11
C THR A 2 0.60 17.55 -18.52
N ILE A 3 1.02 16.58 -19.32
CA ILE A 3 1.32 15.22 -18.83
C ILE A 3 2.60 15.31 -17.97
N MET A 4 2.50 14.97 -16.69
CA MET A 4 3.65 14.91 -15.79
C MET A 4 4.01 13.45 -15.51
N PRO A 5 5.21 12.98 -15.88
CA PRO A 5 5.63 11.62 -15.60
C PRO A 5 5.82 11.44 -14.09
N THR A 6 5.34 10.31 -13.57
CA THR A 6 5.57 9.87 -12.19
C THR A 6 7.03 9.48 -12.01
N ARG A 7 7.65 9.93 -10.92
CA ARG A 7 9.03 9.58 -10.55
C ARG A 7 9.06 9.18 -9.09
N TRP A 8 9.76 8.10 -8.76
CA TRP A 8 9.87 7.62 -7.39
C TRP A 8 10.33 8.71 -6.42
N GLY A 9 9.69 8.78 -5.25
CA GLY A 9 9.97 9.79 -4.23
C GLY A 9 9.54 11.22 -4.59
N ASN A 10 8.94 11.45 -5.76
CA ASN A 10 8.49 12.76 -6.20
C ASN A 10 6.99 12.96 -5.96
N VAL A 11 6.59 14.20 -5.69
CA VAL A 11 5.18 14.55 -5.46
C VAL A 11 4.24 14.21 -6.61
N ASN A 12 4.75 14.15 -7.83
CA ASN A 12 3.96 13.78 -9.00
C ASN A 12 3.32 12.38 -8.87
N VAL A 13 3.90 11.47 -8.06
CA VAL A 13 3.30 10.16 -7.76
C VAL A 13 2.00 10.32 -6.97
N VAL A 14 2.03 11.09 -5.89
CA VAL A 14 0.84 11.35 -5.07
C VAL A 14 -0.18 12.20 -5.80
N ASP A 15 0.27 13.15 -6.63
CA ASP A 15 -0.62 13.91 -7.54
C ASP A 15 -1.38 12.95 -8.49
N ALA A 16 -0.70 11.93 -9.02
CA ALA A 16 -1.33 10.91 -9.88
C ALA A 16 -2.30 10.01 -9.09
N GLU A 17 -1.92 9.54 -7.90
CA GLU A 17 -2.78 8.73 -7.04
C GLU A 17 -4.06 9.46 -6.65
N ARG A 18 -3.95 10.75 -6.26
CA ARG A 18 -5.12 11.59 -5.96
C ARG A 18 -6.05 11.75 -7.16
N ARG A 19 -5.51 11.86 -8.38
CA ARG A 19 -6.31 11.92 -9.61
C ARG A 19 -7.00 10.58 -9.91
N LEU A 20 -6.32 9.46 -9.68
CA LEU A 20 -6.92 8.12 -9.80
C LEU A 20 -8.08 7.95 -8.81
N LEU A 21 -7.88 8.35 -7.55
CA LEU A 21 -8.94 8.33 -6.52
C LEU A 21 -10.11 9.24 -6.91
N ALA A 22 -9.84 10.47 -7.32
CA ALA A 22 -10.88 11.42 -7.72
C ALA A 22 -11.72 10.89 -8.89
N ASN A 23 -11.08 10.28 -9.89
CA ASN A 23 -11.78 9.67 -11.01
C ASN A 23 -12.60 8.45 -10.58
N ALA A 24 -12.05 7.56 -9.75
CA ALA A 24 -12.76 6.39 -9.24
C ALA A 24 -13.95 6.77 -8.34
N LEU A 25 -13.88 7.89 -7.62
CA LEU A 25 -14.96 8.41 -6.77
C LEU A 25 -16.16 8.94 -7.56
N LEU A 26 -16.02 9.22 -8.86
CA LEU A 26 -17.13 9.62 -9.74
C LEU A 26 -18.20 8.52 -9.85
N ASP A 27 -17.81 7.26 -9.72
CA ASP A 27 -18.75 6.17 -9.54
C ASP A 27 -19.16 6.08 -8.07
N LEU A 28 -20.45 6.29 -7.81
CA LEU A 28 -21.03 6.25 -6.47
C LEU A 28 -21.08 4.83 -5.88
N SER A 29 -20.94 3.80 -6.71
CA SER A 29 -20.92 2.40 -6.27
C SER A 29 -19.55 1.94 -5.75
N ASN A 30 -18.48 2.72 -6.00
CA ASN A 30 -17.14 2.41 -5.52
C ASN A 30 -17.01 2.73 -4.02
N GLU A 31 -16.89 1.68 -3.21
CA GLU A 31 -16.75 1.78 -1.75
C GLU A 31 -15.33 1.52 -1.22
N ARG A 32 -14.51 0.78 -1.97
CA ARG A 32 -13.14 0.37 -1.58
C ARG A 32 -12.19 0.66 -2.72
N PHE A 33 -11.03 1.25 -2.41
CA PHE A 33 -10.06 1.73 -3.39
C PHE A 33 -8.72 1.08 -3.10
N VAL A 34 -8.22 0.26 -4.04
CA VAL A 34 -6.95 -0.47 -3.92
C VAL A 34 -5.97 0.08 -4.93
N LEU A 35 -4.77 0.47 -4.49
CA LEU A 35 -3.67 0.82 -5.39
C LEU A 35 -2.84 -0.42 -5.74
N VAL A 36 -2.76 -0.74 -7.03
CA VAL A 36 -1.93 -1.82 -7.58
C VAL A 36 -1.08 -1.30 -8.74
N SER A 37 -0.04 -2.05 -9.10
CA SER A 37 0.78 -1.80 -10.29
C SER A 37 0.85 -3.05 -11.17
N GLU A 38 1.43 -2.91 -12.36
CA GLU A 38 1.63 -3.99 -13.34
C GLU A 38 2.52 -5.15 -12.86
N SER A 39 3.15 -4.98 -11.70
CA SER A 39 4.01 -5.98 -11.06
C SER A 39 3.41 -6.57 -9.77
N CYS A 40 2.13 -6.30 -9.54
CA CYS A 40 1.34 -6.91 -8.47
C CYS A 40 0.56 -8.12 -9.03
N ILE A 41 0.37 -9.15 -8.20
CA ILE A 41 -0.54 -10.26 -8.48
C ILE A 41 -1.58 -10.38 -7.35
N PRO A 42 -2.81 -10.82 -7.65
CA PRO A 42 -3.74 -11.23 -6.60
C PRO A 42 -3.29 -12.58 -6.00
N LEU A 43 -3.42 -12.71 -4.68
CA LEU A 43 -3.14 -13.97 -3.97
C LEU A 43 -4.40 -14.83 -3.78
N TYR A 44 -5.58 -14.23 -3.98
CA TYR A 44 -6.87 -14.87 -3.76
C TYR A 44 -7.85 -14.48 -4.87
N PRO A 45 -8.90 -15.30 -5.14
CA PRO A 45 -9.93 -14.99 -6.11
C PRO A 45 -10.72 -13.74 -5.72
N LEU A 46 -11.25 -13.03 -6.71
CA LEU A 46 -11.99 -11.78 -6.52
C LEU A 46 -13.11 -11.86 -5.46
N PRO A 47 -13.94 -12.93 -5.38
CA PRO A 47 -14.95 -13.02 -4.33
C PRO A 47 -14.39 -12.99 -2.90
N VAL A 48 -13.20 -13.60 -2.69
CA VAL A 48 -12.51 -13.60 -1.39
C VAL A 48 -11.97 -12.21 -1.08
N VAL A 49 -11.28 -11.58 -2.04
CA VAL A 49 -10.77 -10.21 -1.93
C VAL A 49 -11.91 -9.24 -1.62
N HIS A 50 -13.00 -9.31 -2.37
CA HIS A 50 -14.18 -8.48 -2.19
C HIS A 50 -14.80 -8.65 -0.81
N ALA A 51 -15.03 -9.89 -0.37
CA ALA A 51 -15.58 -10.16 0.96
C ALA A 51 -14.65 -9.68 2.08
N TYR A 52 -13.33 -9.83 1.92
CA TYR A 52 -12.34 -9.36 2.88
C TYR A 52 -12.38 -7.83 3.04
N LEU A 53 -12.42 -7.09 1.94
CA LEU A 53 -12.40 -5.63 1.97
C LEU A 53 -13.74 -5.05 2.45
N THR A 54 -14.85 -5.56 1.92
CA THR A 54 -16.19 -5.02 2.24
C THR A 54 -16.67 -5.35 3.66
N ARG A 55 -16.14 -6.41 4.29
CA ARG A 55 -16.42 -6.75 5.69
C ARG A 55 -15.44 -6.12 6.68
N SER A 56 -14.39 -5.45 6.20
CA SER A 56 -13.40 -4.81 7.08
C SER A 56 -13.96 -3.53 7.69
N ARG A 57 -13.79 -3.36 9.00
CA ARG A 57 -14.06 -2.10 9.71
C ARG A 57 -12.95 -1.06 9.49
N HIS A 58 -11.81 -1.47 8.96
CA HIS A 58 -10.64 -0.64 8.75
C HIS A 58 -10.24 -0.57 7.27
N SER A 59 -9.57 0.52 6.92
CA SER A 59 -8.78 0.67 5.69
C SER A 59 -7.36 0.15 5.92
N PHE A 60 -6.70 -0.36 4.88
CA PHE A 60 -5.36 -0.93 4.98
C PHE A 60 -4.29 0.03 4.45
N VAL A 61 -3.87 0.95 5.31
CA VAL A 61 -2.73 1.83 5.11
C VAL A 61 -1.65 1.43 6.12
N GLY A 62 -0.46 1.08 5.63
CA GLY A 62 0.69 0.80 6.48
C GLY A 62 1.17 2.07 7.17
N ALA A 63 1.27 2.07 8.49
CA ALA A 63 1.74 3.23 9.24
C ALA A 63 2.49 2.79 10.49
N PHE A 64 3.76 3.18 10.58
CA PHE A 64 4.60 2.90 11.73
C PHE A 64 5.59 4.04 11.96
N ASP A 65 6.10 4.13 13.18
CA ASP A 65 7.17 5.06 13.53
C ASP A 65 8.53 4.37 13.35
N ASP A 66 9.31 4.87 12.41
CA ASP A 66 10.62 4.34 12.05
C ASP A 66 11.70 5.29 12.58
N PRO A 67 12.43 4.95 13.65
CA PRO A 67 13.43 5.85 14.25
C PRO A 67 14.69 6.01 13.38
N SER A 68 14.83 5.23 12.31
CA SER A 68 16.02 5.25 11.44
C SER A 68 16.13 6.51 10.58
N PRO A 69 17.28 6.72 9.91
CA PRO A 69 17.44 7.77 8.90
C PRO A 69 16.42 7.68 7.74
N HIS A 70 15.86 6.49 7.48
CA HIS A 70 14.87 6.27 6.43
C HIS A 70 13.43 6.53 6.89
N GLY A 71 13.22 6.83 8.17
CA GLY A 71 11.92 7.19 8.76
C GLY A 71 11.94 8.61 9.30
N ARG A 72 12.17 8.77 10.61
CA ARG A 72 12.29 10.08 11.28
C ARG A 72 13.38 10.97 10.68
N GLY A 73 14.48 10.40 10.17
CA GLY A 73 15.51 11.18 9.47
C GLY A 73 15.05 11.88 8.18
N ARG A 74 13.89 11.48 7.64
CA ARG A 74 13.27 12.11 6.46
C ARG A 74 12.27 13.21 6.80
N TYR A 75 11.96 13.41 8.10
CA TYR A 75 11.05 14.46 8.53
C TYR A 75 11.58 15.85 8.14
N ARG A 76 10.66 16.75 7.79
CA ARG A 76 10.98 18.12 7.36
C ARG A 76 10.31 19.09 8.31
N VAL A 77 11.12 19.93 8.97
CA VAL A 77 10.65 20.87 9.99
C VAL A 77 9.60 21.86 9.48
N GLY A 78 9.57 22.15 8.18
CA GLY A 78 8.55 22.99 7.54
C GLY A 78 7.13 22.41 7.58
N LEU A 79 6.97 21.13 7.90
CA LEU A 79 5.65 20.51 8.12
C LEU A 79 5.01 20.92 9.45
N ALA A 80 5.80 21.45 10.40
CA ALA A 80 5.26 22.02 11.63
C ALA A 80 4.55 23.37 11.36
N PRO A 81 3.51 23.72 12.14
CA PRO A 81 2.97 22.96 13.27
C PRO A 81 1.96 21.87 12.89
N ASP A 82 1.54 21.79 11.62
CA ASP A 82 0.47 20.87 11.20
C ASP A 82 0.82 19.39 11.42
N VAL A 83 2.07 19.02 11.20
CA VAL A 83 2.61 17.70 11.51
C VAL A 83 3.87 17.87 12.32
N THR A 84 3.88 17.30 13.52
CA THR A 84 5.07 17.23 14.39
C THR A 84 5.87 15.95 14.13
N LEU A 85 7.14 15.93 14.57
CA LEU A 85 7.98 14.72 14.44
C LEU A 85 7.37 13.49 15.15
N SER A 86 6.67 13.67 16.27
CA SER A 86 6.02 12.57 17.00
C SER A 86 4.81 12.00 16.25
N GLN A 87 4.19 12.79 15.37
CA GLN A 87 3.10 12.35 14.50
C GLN A 87 3.61 11.75 13.19
N TRP A 88 4.88 11.96 12.83
CA TRP A 88 5.48 11.44 11.60
C TRP A 88 5.39 9.92 11.52
N ARG A 89 4.85 9.40 10.41
CA ARG A 89 4.78 7.97 10.15
C ARG A 89 5.39 7.64 8.80
N LYS A 90 5.84 6.40 8.69
CA LYS A 90 6.30 5.76 7.46
C LYS A 90 5.35 4.64 7.10
N GLY A 91 5.22 4.38 5.81
CA GLY A 91 4.47 3.27 5.26
C GLY A 91 4.91 2.96 3.83
N ALA A 92 4.24 1.98 3.22
CA ALA A 92 4.33 1.79 1.79
C ALA A 92 3.37 2.76 1.08
N GLN A 93 3.73 3.16 -0.14
CA GLN A 93 2.82 3.87 -1.06
C GLN A 93 1.54 3.06 -1.37
N TRP A 94 1.59 1.72 -1.26
CA TRP A 94 0.49 0.81 -1.57
C TRP A 94 -0.56 0.85 -0.46
N PHE A 95 -1.73 1.38 -0.79
CA PHE A 95 -2.86 1.50 0.12
C PHE A 95 -4.07 0.70 -0.35
N GLU A 96 -4.92 0.40 0.61
CA GLU A 96 -6.33 0.22 0.39
C GLU A 96 -7.10 1.13 1.34
N MET A 97 -8.17 1.77 0.86
CA MET A 97 -9.00 2.61 1.70
C MET A 97 -10.48 2.60 1.34
N ASP A 98 -11.33 2.87 2.33
CA ASP A 98 -12.76 3.08 2.13
C ASP A 98 -13.05 4.43 1.45
N ARG A 99 -14.29 4.56 0.94
CA ARG A 99 -14.76 5.77 0.25
C ARG A 99 -14.60 7.04 1.09
N ARG A 100 -14.84 6.96 2.40
CA ARG A 100 -14.75 8.13 3.27
C ARG A 100 -13.30 8.63 3.37
N LEU A 101 -12.33 7.74 3.51
CA LEU A 101 -10.91 8.12 3.50
C LEU A 101 -10.46 8.57 2.11
N ALA A 102 -10.95 7.96 1.03
CA ALA A 102 -10.66 8.41 -0.33
C ALA A 102 -11.13 9.86 -0.57
N VAL A 103 -12.35 10.20 -0.12
CA VAL A 103 -12.90 11.56 -0.16
C VAL A 103 -12.03 12.52 0.66
N PHE A 104 -11.66 12.14 1.89
CA PHE A 104 -10.75 12.93 2.72
C PHE A 104 -9.43 13.21 1.99
N VAL A 105 -8.82 12.19 1.38
CA VAL A 105 -7.56 12.34 0.66
C VAL A 105 -7.70 13.31 -0.51
N ILE A 106 -8.74 13.23 -1.33
CA ILE A 106 -8.88 14.14 -2.48
C ILE A 106 -9.23 15.58 -2.07
N ALA A 107 -9.92 15.75 -0.94
CA ALA A 107 -10.35 17.03 -0.40
C ALA A 107 -9.34 17.66 0.58
N ASP A 108 -8.20 17.00 0.83
CA ASP A 108 -7.20 17.50 1.77
C ASP A 108 -6.51 18.76 1.22
N GLU A 109 -6.92 19.91 1.76
CA GLU A 109 -6.35 21.23 1.53
C GLU A 109 -5.42 21.69 2.66
N ARG A 110 -5.31 20.90 3.74
CA ARG A 110 -4.50 21.24 4.92
C ARG A 110 -3.12 20.63 4.85
N TYR A 111 -3.04 19.30 4.76
CA TYR A 111 -1.77 18.58 4.87
C TYR A 111 -1.10 18.44 3.52
N TYR A 112 -1.83 18.00 2.50
CA TYR A 112 -1.25 17.72 1.20
C TYR A 112 -0.50 18.90 0.57
N PRO A 113 -1.00 20.15 0.59
CA PRO A 113 -0.23 21.29 0.07
C PRO A 113 1.10 21.47 0.79
N ARG A 114 1.14 21.27 2.11
CA ARG A 114 2.37 21.32 2.91
C ARG A 114 3.32 20.18 2.58
N PHE A 115 2.82 18.94 2.48
CA PHE A 115 3.63 17.81 2.03
C PHE A 115 4.20 18.05 0.62
N ARG A 116 3.39 18.59 -0.28
CA ARG A 116 3.79 18.91 -1.65
C ARG A 116 4.88 19.96 -1.73
N THR A 117 4.93 20.93 -0.82
CA THR A 117 5.97 21.98 -0.80
C THR A 117 7.20 21.58 0.02
N GLU A 118 6.99 20.97 1.19
CA GLU A 118 8.02 20.75 2.21
C GLU A 118 8.68 19.37 2.15
N CYS A 119 7.96 18.32 1.75
CA CYS A 119 8.50 16.96 1.61
C CYS A 119 9.33 16.85 0.31
N ARG A 120 10.52 17.44 0.37
CA ARG A 120 11.58 17.34 -0.65
C ARG A 120 12.65 16.37 -0.17
N ALA A 121 13.40 15.80 -1.12
CA ALA A 121 14.53 14.91 -0.83
C ALA A 121 15.37 15.41 0.36
N PRO A 122 15.66 14.54 1.36
CA PRO A 122 15.51 13.07 1.34
C PRO A 122 14.11 12.54 1.71
N CYS A 123 13.09 13.38 1.81
CA CYS A 123 11.70 12.97 2.07
C CYS A 123 11.05 12.36 0.81
N TYR A 124 10.35 11.24 0.97
CA TYR A 124 9.53 10.59 -0.06
C TYR A 124 8.06 10.68 0.31
N VAL A 125 7.33 11.55 -0.39
CA VAL A 125 5.96 11.92 0.00
C VAL A 125 5.00 10.73 -0.07
N ASP A 126 5.23 9.83 -1.02
CA ASP A 126 4.47 8.60 -1.27
C ASP A 126 4.62 7.57 -0.13
N GLU A 127 5.72 7.62 0.63
CA GLU A 127 5.95 6.75 1.79
C GLU A 127 5.53 7.37 3.14
N HIS A 128 5.15 8.66 3.16
CA HIS A 128 4.96 9.40 4.40
C HIS A 128 3.65 10.20 4.52
N TYR A 129 3.09 10.71 3.42
CA TYR A 129 1.88 11.54 3.44
C TYR A 129 0.67 10.77 4.00
N LEU A 130 0.22 9.72 3.30
CA LEU A 130 -0.94 8.94 3.74
C LEU A 130 -0.74 8.27 5.11
N PRO A 131 0.41 7.61 5.39
CA PRO A 131 0.66 7.03 6.71
C PRO A 131 0.57 8.05 7.84
N THR A 132 1.10 9.26 7.64
CA THR A 132 1.11 10.31 8.67
C THR A 132 -0.26 10.92 8.86
N VAL A 133 -0.88 11.41 7.78
CA VAL A 133 -2.13 12.17 7.89
C VAL A 133 -3.27 11.29 8.36
N LEU A 134 -3.35 10.04 7.89
CA LEU A 134 -4.41 9.12 8.34
C LEU A 134 -4.19 8.63 9.78
N SER A 135 -2.94 8.61 10.27
CA SER A 135 -2.67 8.35 11.70
C SER A 135 -3.05 9.52 12.60
N ILE A 136 -3.12 10.75 12.06
CA ILE A 136 -3.59 11.94 12.79
C ILE A 136 -5.11 12.00 12.76
N GLU A 137 -5.70 11.91 11.58
CA GLU A 137 -7.12 12.23 11.33
C GLU A 137 -8.06 11.03 11.51
N ALA A 138 -7.55 9.81 11.35
CA ALA A 138 -8.37 8.59 11.37
C ALA A 138 -7.67 7.37 11.99
N PRO A 139 -7.01 7.48 13.15
CA PRO A 139 -6.23 6.38 13.74
C PRO A 139 -7.06 5.11 13.98
N GLU A 140 -8.33 5.26 14.36
CA GLU A 140 -9.25 4.14 14.59
C GLU A 140 -9.85 3.55 13.29
N ARG A 141 -9.56 4.12 12.12
CA ARG A 141 -10.08 3.66 10.82
C ARG A 141 -9.03 3.01 9.93
N ILE A 142 -7.76 3.01 10.34
CA ILE A 142 -6.67 2.34 9.61
C ILE A 142 -6.12 1.16 10.40
N ALA A 143 -5.73 0.10 9.70
CA ALA A 143 -5.20 -1.12 10.31
C ALA A 143 -3.69 -1.04 10.62
N ASN A 144 -3.02 0.08 10.31
CA ASN A 144 -1.57 0.27 10.39
C ASN A 144 -0.75 -0.80 9.63
N ARG A 145 -1.35 -1.44 8.63
CA ARG A 145 -0.71 -2.43 7.76
C ARG A 145 -1.26 -2.35 6.34
N SER A 146 -0.47 -2.81 5.36
CA SER A 146 -0.92 -2.97 3.98
C SER A 146 -1.54 -4.35 3.75
N ILE A 147 -2.32 -4.48 2.68
CA ILE A 147 -2.76 -5.77 2.11
C ILE A 147 -1.85 -6.26 0.99
N THR A 148 -0.79 -5.53 0.67
CA THR A 148 0.18 -5.90 -0.36
C THR A 148 1.46 -6.41 0.28
N LEU A 149 1.75 -7.69 0.08
CA LEU A 149 3.00 -8.31 0.51
C LEU A 149 4.16 -7.79 -0.34
N VAL A 150 5.24 -7.43 0.34
CA VAL A 150 6.48 -6.92 -0.26
C VAL A 150 7.65 -7.59 0.42
N ASP A 151 8.55 -8.19 -0.36
CA ASP A 151 9.76 -8.83 0.16
C ASP A 151 10.96 -7.85 0.11
N TRP A 152 11.51 -7.52 1.27
CA TRP A 152 12.69 -6.67 1.43
C TRP A 152 13.96 -7.46 1.78
N SER A 153 13.92 -8.80 1.81
CA SER A 153 15.03 -9.67 2.22
C SER A 153 16.29 -9.52 1.35
N ARG A 154 16.13 -9.10 0.09
CA ARG A 154 17.24 -8.84 -0.84
C ARG A 154 17.93 -7.47 -0.63
N GLY A 155 17.39 -6.63 0.26
CA GLY A 155 17.93 -5.30 0.57
C GLY A 155 17.81 -4.29 -0.58
N GLY A 156 18.35 -3.08 -0.35
CA GLY A 156 18.35 -1.98 -1.33
C GLY A 156 17.17 -1.02 -1.20
N ALA A 157 17.06 -0.10 -2.16
CA ALA A 157 16.00 0.93 -2.19
C ALA A 157 14.66 0.44 -2.76
N HIS A 158 14.65 -0.77 -3.33
CA HIS A 158 13.47 -1.39 -3.92
C HIS A 158 13.32 -2.82 -3.43
N PRO A 159 12.09 -3.32 -3.32
CA PRO A 159 11.87 -4.69 -2.88
C PRO A 159 12.32 -5.70 -3.93
N ALA A 160 12.48 -6.95 -3.48
CA ALA A 160 12.83 -8.08 -4.32
C ALA A 160 11.88 -8.18 -5.54
N THR A 161 12.49 -8.45 -6.71
CA THR A 161 11.76 -8.76 -7.93
C THR A 161 11.87 -10.25 -8.22
N PHE A 162 10.74 -10.94 -8.26
CA PHE A 162 10.62 -12.36 -8.53
C PHE A 162 10.50 -12.61 -10.03
N GLY A 163 11.42 -13.40 -10.58
CA GLY A 163 11.41 -13.86 -11.97
C GLY A 163 10.80 -15.25 -12.11
N ALA A 164 10.88 -15.79 -13.33
CA ALA A 164 10.39 -17.14 -13.67
C ALA A 164 10.86 -18.23 -12.71
N ALA A 165 12.15 -18.22 -12.34
CA ALA A 165 12.74 -19.23 -11.47
C ALA A 165 12.30 -19.12 -10.00
N ASP A 166 11.87 -17.94 -9.57
CA ASP A 166 11.37 -17.72 -8.20
C ASP A 166 9.93 -18.22 -8.05
N VAL A 167 9.14 -18.23 -9.14
CA VAL A 167 7.72 -18.62 -9.12
C VAL A 167 7.58 -20.14 -9.21
N THR A 168 7.60 -20.77 -8.03
CA THR A 168 7.36 -22.20 -7.83
C THR A 168 6.06 -22.45 -7.06
N GLU A 169 5.55 -23.68 -7.08
CA GLU A 169 4.42 -24.09 -6.23
C GLU A 169 4.71 -23.87 -4.75
N ASP A 170 5.96 -24.07 -4.34
CA ASP A 170 6.37 -23.92 -2.95
C ASP A 170 6.34 -22.46 -2.53
N PHE A 171 6.90 -21.60 -3.38
CA PHE A 171 6.91 -20.16 -3.18
C PHE A 171 5.49 -19.60 -3.11
N LEU A 172 4.66 -19.85 -4.12
CA LEU A 172 3.27 -19.37 -4.12
C LEU A 172 2.46 -19.98 -2.97
N GLY A 173 2.66 -21.26 -2.66
CA GLY A 173 2.03 -21.93 -1.53
C GLY A 173 2.38 -21.27 -0.20
N THR A 174 3.58 -20.73 -0.06
CA THR A 174 4.00 -19.97 1.13
C THR A 174 3.27 -18.62 1.19
N LEU A 175 3.14 -17.92 0.05
CA LEU A 175 2.44 -16.63 0.00
C LEU A 175 0.97 -16.71 0.42
N VAL A 176 0.30 -17.84 0.14
CA VAL A 176 -1.11 -18.06 0.50
C VAL A 176 -1.29 -18.94 1.75
N GLY A 177 -0.24 -19.14 2.54
CA GLY A 177 -0.30 -19.92 3.79
C GLY A 177 -0.63 -21.41 3.61
N LYS A 178 -0.52 -21.96 2.38
CA LYS A 178 -0.65 -23.40 2.10
C LYS A 178 0.62 -24.19 2.44
N LYS A 179 1.76 -23.51 2.59
CA LYS A 179 3.05 -24.08 3.01
C LYS A 179 3.74 -23.17 4.03
N GLY A 180 4.52 -23.79 4.93
CA GLY A 180 5.21 -23.06 6.00
C GLY A 180 4.26 -22.53 7.07
N ASN A 181 4.76 -21.61 7.90
CA ASN A 181 3.95 -20.95 8.91
C ASN A 181 3.30 -19.71 8.31
N ALA A 182 1.97 -19.65 8.33
CA ALA A 182 1.24 -18.48 7.88
C ALA A 182 1.54 -17.26 8.77
N GLU A 183 1.68 -16.10 8.15
CA GLU A 183 1.77 -14.83 8.87
C GLU A 183 0.45 -14.57 9.60
N ARG A 184 0.54 -14.13 10.86
CA ARG A 184 -0.62 -13.76 11.66
C ARG A 184 -0.72 -12.26 11.80
N CYS A 185 -1.91 -11.74 11.57
CA CYS A 185 -2.21 -10.32 11.72
C CYS A 185 -3.62 -10.13 12.27
N MET A 186 -3.95 -8.88 12.59
CA MET A 186 -5.27 -8.52 13.07
C MET A 186 -6.20 -8.15 11.91
N TYR A 187 -7.43 -8.64 11.99
CA TYR A 187 -8.55 -8.27 11.13
C TYR A 187 -9.80 -8.15 11.98
N ASN A 188 -10.42 -6.96 12.01
CA ASN A 188 -11.58 -6.65 12.85
C ASN A 188 -11.39 -7.03 14.34
N GLY A 189 -10.17 -6.85 14.86
CA GLY A 189 -9.84 -7.17 16.26
C GLY A 189 -9.65 -8.66 16.54
N GLN A 190 -9.62 -9.51 15.52
CA GLN A 190 -9.36 -10.94 15.64
C GLN A 190 -8.08 -11.34 14.90
N PRO A 191 -7.31 -12.32 15.43
CA PRO A 191 -6.17 -12.87 14.71
C PRO A 191 -6.64 -13.68 13.51
N VAL A 192 -6.03 -13.45 12.35
CA VAL A 192 -6.28 -14.20 11.11
C VAL A 192 -4.97 -14.56 10.42
N GLU A 193 -5.02 -15.53 9.51
CA GLU A 193 -3.87 -16.01 8.72
C GLU A 193 -3.83 -15.39 7.31
N VAL A 194 -4.92 -14.73 6.88
CA VAL A 194 -4.98 -13.99 5.60
C VAL A 194 -4.62 -12.52 5.85
N CYS A 195 -3.35 -12.20 5.70
CA CYS A 195 -2.82 -10.87 5.95
C CYS A 195 -2.68 -10.01 4.69
N PHE A 196 -2.34 -10.63 3.57
CA PHE A 196 -2.15 -9.95 2.30
C PHE A 196 -3.11 -10.50 1.26
N LEU A 197 -3.63 -9.63 0.41
CA LEU A 197 -4.49 -9.95 -0.72
C LEU A 197 -3.75 -9.89 -2.04
N PHE A 198 -2.63 -9.16 -2.07
CA PHE A 198 -1.77 -8.98 -3.22
C PHE A 198 -0.31 -9.22 -2.84
N ALA A 199 0.53 -9.56 -3.83
CA ALA A 199 1.98 -9.62 -3.65
C ALA A 199 2.70 -8.89 -4.78
N ARG A 200 3.89 -8.38 -4.47
CA ARG A 200 4.82 -7.76 -5.42
C ARG A 200 6.28 -7.97 -4.96
N LYS A 201 7.28 -7.88 -5.83
CA LYS A 201 7.25 -7.43 -7.24
C LYS A 201 7.51 -8.60 -8.19
N PHE A 202 6.65 -8.82 -9.17
CA PHE A 202 6.84 -9.86 -10.17
C PHE A 202 7.36 -9.26 -11.49
N ALA A 203 8.41 -9.86 -12.06
CA ALA A 203 8.90 -9.48 -13.38
C ALA A 203 7.98 -10.03 -14.47
N PRO A 204 7.92 -9.41 -15.67
CA PRO A 204 7.14 -9.94 -16.79
C PRO A 204 7.49 -11.41 -17.14
N ALA A 205 8.75 -11.80 -16.97
CA ALA A 205 9.22 -13.17 -17.19
C ALA A 205 8.56 -14.22 -16.28
N ALA A 206 7.96 -13.82 -15.14
CA ALA A 206 7.26 -14.72 -14.23
C ALA A 206 5.84 -15.08 -14.71
N LEU A 207 5.29 -14.35 -15.70
CA LEU A 207 3.90 -14.50 -16.12
C LEU A 207 3.53 -15.93 -16.55
N PRO A 208 4.34 -16.66 -17.36
CA PRO A 208 3.98 -18.02 -17.75
C PRO A 208 3.80 -18.97 -16.56
N GLN A 209 4.69 -18.89 -15.56
CA GLN A 209 4.63 -19.69 -14.34
C GLN A 209 3.45 -19.28 -13.44
N LEU A 210 3.16 -17.98 -13.34
CA LEU A 210 2.01 -17.49 -12.61
C LEU A 210 0.70 -18.01 -13.19
N LEU A 211 0.57 -17.99 -14.54
CA LEU A 211 -0.61 -18.49 -15.22
C LEU A 211 -0.75 -20.01 -15.07
N SER A 212 0.34 -20.78 -15.21
CA SER A 212 0.28 -22.24 -15.08
C SER A 212 -0.07 -22.72 -13.67
N LEU A 213 0.26 -21.93 -12.64
CA LEU A 213 0.01 -22.27 -11.23
C LEU A 213 -1.25 -21.60 -10.64
N SER A 214 -1.88 -20.67 -11.36
CA SER A 214 -3.01 -19.87 -10.88
C SER A 214 -4.17 -20.72 -10.35
N SER A 215 -4.72 -21.61 -11.16
CA SER A 215 -5.85 -22.46 -10.78
C SER A 215 -5.48 -23.47 -9.68
N LYS A 216 -4.24 -23.99 -9.71
CA LYS A 216 -3.75 -24.98 -8.75
C LYS A 216 -3.51 -24.39 -7.36
N ILE A 217 -2.91 -23.19 -7.28
CA ILE A 217 -2.43 -22.61 -6.02
C ILE A 217 -3.28 -21.42 -5.56
N LEU A 218 -3.67 -20.53 -6.47
CA LEU A 218 -4.37 -19.26 -6.14
C LEU A 218 -5.90 -19.38 -6.27
N GLY A 219 -6.39 -20.37 -7.01
CA GLY A 219 -7.80 -20.76 -7.04
C GLY A 219 -8.69 -19.95 -8.00
N TYR A 220 -8.11 -19.37 -9.05
CA TYR A 220 -8.84 -18.70 -10.14
C TYR A 220 -8.33 -19.15 -11.51
#